data_AF-A0A6H0CRY6-F1
#
_entry.id   AF-A0A6H0CRY6-F1
#
_cell.length_a   1.000
_cell.length_b   1.000
_cell.length_c   1.000
_cell.angle_alpha   90.00
_cell.angle_beta   90.00
_cell.angle_gamma   90.00
#
_symmetry.space_group_name_H-M   'P 1'
#
loop_
_entity.id
_entity.type
_entity.pdbx_description
1 polymer ?
#
loop_
_entity_poly.entity_id
_entity_poly.type
_entity_poly.pdbx_seq_one_letter_code
_entity_poly.pdbx_strand_id
1 'polypeptide(L)'
;MTAITQDHDDLAYNVFAKACPSRGTLEHVTGRWGGLTLGALYEGSLRFNELRRRVDGVSEKMLSQTLHALERDGLVHREAQPTNPPRVDYELTPLGRRVAERLLALIHCVEGAMDDVLAARAHYDETRGAL
;
A
#
# COMPACT_ATOMS: atom_id res chain seq x y z
N MET A 1 32.22 1.05 -8.82
CA MET A 1 31.33 1.00 -10.00
C MET A 1 30.93 -0.45 -10.17
N THR A 2 30.04 -0.94 -9.30
CA THR A 2 29.64 -2.35 -9.27
C THR A 2 28.44 -2.51 -10.17
N ALA A 3 28.61 -3.28 -11.25
CA ALA A 3 27.54 -3.65 -12.16
C ALA A 3 26.41 -4.33 -11.37
N ILE A 4 25.20 -3.77 -11.44
CA ILE A 4 23.99 -4.49 -11.07
C ILE A 4 23.71 -5.41 -12.27
N THR A 5 24.25 -6.62 -12.23
CA THR A 5 23.81 -7.69 -13.14
C THR A 5 22.40 -8.07 -12.68
N GLN A 6 21.37 -7.43 -13.23
CA GLN A 6 20.01 -7.91 -13.06
C GLN A 6 19.80 -9.06 -14.04
N ASP A 7 20.05 -10.28 -13.59
CA ASP A 7 19.43 -11.48 -14.14
C ASP A 7 17.91 -11.28 -14.07
N HIS A 8 17.33 -10.80 -15.17
CA HIS A 8 15.88 -10.83 -15.41
C HIS A 8 15.49 -12.14 -16.10
N ASP A 9 16.14 -13.25 -15.73
CA ASP A 9 15.83 -14.57 -16.30
C ASP A 9 14.69 -15.21 -15.50
N ASP A 10 13.55 -15.39 -16.20
CA ASP A 10 12.40 -16.23 -15.87
C ASP A 10 11.53 -15.90 -14.64
N LEU A 11 11.10 -14.63 -14.51
CA LEU A 11 9.91 -14.35 -13.71
C LEU A 11 8.65 -14.70 -14.52
N ALA A 12 7.87 -15.68 -14.05
CA ALA A 12 6.55 -16.02 -14.60
C ALA A 12 5.57 -14.83 -14.66
N TYR A 13 5.88 -13.73 -13.96
CA TYR A 13 5.14 -12.49 -13.98
C TYR A 13 6.07 -11.30 -14.21
N ASN A 14 5.74 -10.47 -15.21
CA ASN A 14 6.43 -9.20 -15.48
C ASN A 14 5.44 -8.04 -15.34
N VAL A 15 5.55 -7.26 -14.26
CA VAL A 15 4.65 -6.13 -13.99
C VAL A 15 4.72 -5.04 -15.07
N PHE A 16 5.82 -4.95 -15.84
CA PHE A 16 5.92 -4.03 -16.97
C PHE A 16 5.18 -4.50 -18.23
N ALA A 17 4.72 -5.76 -18.30
CA ALA A 17 3.89 -6.23 -19.40
C ALA A 17 2.41 -5.87 -19.19
N LYS A 18 1.74 -5.34 -20.25
CA LYS A 18 0.38 -4.77 -20.17
C LYS A 18 -0.67 -5.71 -19.56
N ALA A 19 -0.62 -6.97 -19.94
CA ALA A 19 -1.60 -7.98 -19.55
C ALA A 19 -1.17 -8.80 -18.32
N CYS A 20 -0.05 -8.46 -17.67
CA CYS A 20 0.40 -9.24 -16.52
C CYS A 20 -0.54 -9.03 -15.32
N PRO A 21 -1.03 -10.10 -14.69
CA PRO A 21 -1.96 -9.98 -13.56
C PRO A 21 -1.34 -9.27 -12.34
N SER A 22 -0.01 -9.28 -12.21
CA SER A 22 0.69 -8.59 -11.12
C SER A 22 0.44 -7.08 -11.08
N ARG A 23 0.06 -6.46 -12.22
CA ARG A 23 -0.28 -5.03 -12.28
C ARG A 23 -1.49 -4.67 -11.43
N GLY A 24 -2.52 -5.50 -11.43
CA GLY A 24 -3.73 -5.25 -10.64
C GLY A 24 -3.43 -5.26 -9.15
N THR A 25 -2.70 -6.30 -8.69
CA THR A 25 -2.25 -6.37 -7.30
C THR A 25 -1.31 -5.22 -6.95
N LEU A 26 -0.39 -4.83 -7.84
CA LEU A 26 0.46 -3.66 -7.61
C LEU A 26 -0.40 -2.39 -7.42
N GLU A 27 -1.37 -2.15 -8.29
CA GLU A 27 -2.29 -1.01 -8.18
C GLU A 27 -3.09 -1.03 -6.86
N HIS A 28 -3.56 -2.20 -6.42
CA HIS A 28 -4.26 -2.32 -5.14
C HIS A 28 -3.36 -1.95 -3.96
N VAL A 29 -2.08 -2.31 -3.96
CA VAL A 29 -1.17 -2.05 -2.83
C VAL A 29 -0.51 -0.66 -2.88
N THR A 30 -0.27 -0.11 -4.07
CA THR A 30 0.34 1.24 -4.24
C THR A 30 -0.69 2.33 -4.50
N GLY A 31 -1.97 1.97 -4.64
CA GLY A 31 -3.05 2.92 -4.75
C GLY A 31 -3.17 3.79 -3.49
N ARG A 32 -3.89 4.90 -3.62
CA ARG A 32 -4.01 5.96 -2.58
C ARG A 32 -4.26 5.45 -1.16
N TRP A 33 -5.08 4.40 -1.02
CA TRP A 33 -5.47 3.87 0.28
C TRP A 33 -4.83 2.54 0.63
N GLY A 34 -4.55 1.68 -0.35
CA GLY A 34 -4.06 0.33 -0.12
C GLY A 34 -2.78 0.30 0.70
N GLY A 35 -1.85 1.19 0.37
CA GLY A 35 -0.59 1.24 1.11
C GLY A 35 -0.76 1.67 2.56
N LEU A 36 -1.64 2.66 2.82
CA LEU A 36 -1.96 3.11 4.17
C LEU A 36 -2.71 2.04 4.96
N THR A 37 -3.63 1.30 4.31
CA THR A 37 -4.36 0.18 4.93
C THR A 37 -3.41 -0.96 5.30
N LEU A 38 -2.48 -1.35 4.41
CA LEU A 38 -1.49 -2.37 4.71
C LEU A 38 -0.54 -1.94 5.84
N GLY A 39 -0.10 -0.67 5.83
CA GLY A 39 0.71 -0.10 6.90
C GLY A 39 0.00 -0.14 8.26
N ALA A 40 -1.27 0.25 8.31
CA ALA A 40 -2.08 0.19 9.52
C ALA A 40 -2.24 -1.24 10.06
N LEU A 41 -2.50 -2.21 9.18
CA LEU A 41 -2.67 -3.63 9.55
C LEU A 41 -1.34 -4.33 9.90
N TYR A 42 -0.20 -3.73 9.56
CA TYR A 42 1.09 -4.28 9.93
C TYR A 42 1.35 -4.22 11.43
N GLU A 43 0.82 -3.18 12.10
CA GLU A 43 0.88 -2.97 13.56
C GLU A 43 0.02 -3.98 14.33
N GLY A 44 -1.03 -4.53 13.71
CA GLY A 44 -1.90 -5.52 14.33
C GLY A 44 -3.26 -5.66 13.65
N SER A 45 -4.08 -6.57 14.18
CA SER A 45 -5.47 -6.73 13.76
C SER A 45 -6.32 -5.53 14.17
N LEU A 46 -7.16 -5.04 13.26
CA LEU A 46 -7.97 -3.84 13.45
C LEU A 46 -9.41 -4.03 12.96
N ARG A 47 -10.36 -3.40 13.62
CA ARG A 47 -11.74 -3.28 13.15
C ARG A 47 -11.86 -2.23 12.05
N PHE A 48 -12.95 -2.31 11.28
CA PHE A 48 -13.23 -1.35 10.19
C PHE A 48 -13.15 0.12 10.64
N ASN A 49 -13.76 0.46 11.79
CA ASN A 49 -13.76 1.84 12.29
C ASN A 49 -12.40 2.27 12.85
N GLU A 50 -11.60 1.33 13.36
CA GLU A 50 -10.24 1.62 13.81
C GLU A 50 -9.34 1.90 12.60
N LEU A 51 -9.44 1.08 11.55
CA LEU A 51 -8.79 1.32 10.26
C LEU A 51 -9.18 2.67 9.65
N ARG A 52 -10.48 2.99 9.63
CA ARG A 52 -10.95 4.26 9.06
C ARG A 52 -10.41 5.48 9.78
N ARG A 53 -10.20 5.39 11.10
CA ARG A 53 -9.57 6.47 11.88
C ARG A 53 -8.07 6.54 11.64
N ARG A 54 -7.40 5.39 11.49
CA ARG A 54 -5.95 5.31 11.25
C ARG A 54 -5.57 5.80 9.85
N VAL A 55 -6.39 5.48 8.85
CA VAL A 55 -6.25 5.93 7.46
C VAL A 55 -7.05 7.22 7.28
N ASP A 56 -6.51 8.32 7.80
CA ASP A 56 -7.22 9.60 7.78
C ASP A 56 -7.61 10.05 6.35
N GLY A 57 -8.80 10.64 6.23
CA GLY A 57 -9.35 11.10 4.95
C GLY A 57 -9.99 10.04 4.05
N VAL A 58 -9.95 8.74 4.41
CA VAL A 58 -10.66 7.70 3.65
C VAL A 58 -12.16 7.70 3.95
N SER A 59 -12.99 7.60 2.92
CA SER A 59 -14.43 7.38 3.10
C SER A 59 -14.73 5.90 3.37
N GLU A 60 -15.85 5.60 4.02
CA GLU A 60 -16.26 4.21 4.29
C GLU A 60 -16.36 3.38 3.00
N LYS A 61 -16.92 3.97 1.94
CA LYS A 61 -17.02 3.33 0.62
C LYS A 61 -15.63 2.97 0.09
N MET A 62 -14.68 3.90 0.14
CA MET A 62 -13.33 3.67 -0.38
C MET A 62 -12.58 2.62 0.44
N LEU A 63 -12.66 2.69 1.78
CA LEU A 63 -12.02 1.71 2.65
C LEU A 63 -12.59 0.31 2.43
N SER A 64 -13.91 0.18 2.29
CA SER A 64 -14.58 -1.09 1.99
C SER A 64 -14.11 -1.67 0.65
N GLN A 65 -14.02 -0.84 -0.39
CA GLN A 65 -13.48 -1.26 -1.70
C GLN A 65 -12.02 -1.70 -1.63
N THR A 66 -11.19 -0.96 -0.90
CA THR A 66 -9.78 -1.31 -0.68
C THR A 66 -9.63 -2.63 0.07
N LEU A 67 -10.35 -2.82 1.18
CA LEU A 67 -10.31 -4.07 1.94
C LEU A 67 -10.80 -5.25 1.11
N HIS A 68 -11.86 -5.09 0.31
CA HIS A 68 -12.34 -6.15 -0.57
C HIS A 68 -11.31 -6.55 -1.63
N ALA A 69 -10.60 -5.59 -2.23
CA ALA A 69 -9.55 -5.87 -3.19
C ALA A 69 -8.35 -6.58 -2.54
N LEU A 70 -7.90 -6.10 -1.38
CA LEU A 70 -6.79 -6.72 -0.63
C LEU A 70 -7.16 -8.11 -0.09
N GLU A 71 -8.41 -8.34 0.28
CA GLU A 71 -8.93 -9.66 0.67
C GLU A 71 -8.96 -10.61 -0.53
N ARG A 72 -9.46 -10.15 -1.68
CA ARG A 72 -9.46 -10.92 -2.94
C ARG A 72 -8.06 -11.30 -3.40
N ASP A 73 -7.08 -10.42 -3.21
CA ASP A 73 -5.67 -10.67 -3.52
C ASP A 73 -4.98 -11.57 -2.48
N GLY A 74 -5.66 -11.93 -1.39
CA GLY A 74 -5.13 -12.75 -0.31
C GLY A 74 -4.12 -12.04 0.58
N LEU A 75 -4.09 -10.71 0.56
CA LEU A 75 -3.21 -9.88 1.40
C LEU A 75 -3.83 -9.65 2.79
N VAL A 76 -5.16 -9.55 2.86
CA VAL A 76 -5.90 -9.29 4.09
C VAL A 76 -6.84 -10.46 4.36
N HIS A 77 -6.88 -10.91 5.62
CA HIS A 77 -7.90 -11.81 6.12
C HIS A 77 -8.98 -11.01 6.84
N ARG A 78 -10.24 -11.32 6.54
CA ARG A 78 -11.42 -10.74 7.19
C ARG A 78 -12.07 -11.82 8.05
N GLU A 79 -12.14 -11.59 9.35
CA GLU A 79 -12.76 -12.53 10.28
C GLU A 79 -13.99 -11.91 10.96
N ALA A 80 -15.14 -12.59 10.83
CA ALA A 80 -16.34 -12.23 11.58
C ALA A 80 -16.30 -12.91 12.95
N GLN A 81 -16.25 -12.09 14.00
CA GLN A 81 -16.15 -12.55 15.37
C GLN A 81 -17.56 -12.66 16.00
N PRO A 82 -17.93 -13.81 16.59
CA PRO A 82 -19.24 -14.02 17.20
C PRO A 82 -19.34 -13.40 18.60
N THR A 83 -18.99 -12.12 18.71
CA THR A 83 -19.12 -11.34 19.95
C THR A 83 -20.51 -10.70 20.05
N ASN A 84 -20.89 -10.20 21.24
CA ASN A 84 -22.05 -9.32 21.40
C ASN A 84 -21.56 -7.92 21.82
N PRO A 85 -21.67 -6.88 20.97
CA PRO A 85 -22.18 -6.91 19.60
C PRO A 85 -21.24 -7.61 18.60
N PRO A 86 -21.74 -8.11 17.46
CA PRO A 86 -20.90 -8.71 16.42
C PRO A 86 -19.84 -7.73 15.93
N ARG A 87 -18.62 -8.22 15.69
CA ARG A 87 -17.53 -7.41 15.15
C ARG A 87 -16.81 -8.12 14.02
N VAL A 88 -16.11 -7.33 13.21
CA VAL A 88 -15.30 -7.82 12.10
C VAL A 88 -13.91 -7.26 12.26
N ASP A 89 -12.95 -8.16 12.33
CA ASP A 89 -11.54 -7.87 12.50
C ASP A 89 -10.83 -8.14 11.15
N TYR A 90 -9.86 -7.29 10.82
CA TYR A 90 -9.04 -7.41 9.61
C TYR A 90 -7.58 -7.56 10.03
N GLU A 91 -6.85 -8.47 9.39
CA GLU A 91 -5.45 -8.70 9.65
C GLU A 91 -4.67 -9.03 8.37
N LEU A 92 -3.36 -8.81 8.37
CA LEU A 92 -2.52 -9.25 7.26
C LEU A 92 -2.36 -10.76 7.27
N THR A 93 -2.52 -11.39 6.11
CA THR A 93 -2.07 -12.77 5.89
C THR A 93 -0.53 -12.83 5.88
N PRO A 94 0.09 -14.02 5.88
CA PRO A 94 1.52 -14.15 5.66
C PRO A 94 2.00 -13.54 4.33
N LEU A 95 1.17 -13.56 3.29
CA LEU A 95 1.47 -12.88 2.02
C LEU A 95 1.40 -11.36 2.20
N GLY A 96 0.33 -10.86 2.82
CA GLY A 96 0.14 -9.44 3.11
C GLY A 96 1.28 -8.85 3.93
N ARG A 97 1.75 -9.58 4.96
CA ARG A 97 2.87 -9.15 5.81
C ARG A 97 4.15 -8.95 5.01
N ARG A 98 4.54 -9.92 4.17
CA ARG A 98 5.74 -9.80 3.31
C ARG A 98 5.67 -8.60 2.36
N VAL A 99 4.49 -8.34 1.80
CA VAL A 99 4.28 -7.19 0.91
C VAL A 99 4.32 -5.87 1.69
N ALA A 100 3.65 -5.81 2.84
CA ALA A 100 3.61 -4.64 3.71
C ALA A 100 5.01 -4.24 4.21
N GLU A 101 5.90 -5.18 4.53
CA GLU A 101 7.29 -4.89 4.93
C GLU A 101 8.05 -4.09 3.87
N ARG A 102 7.93 -4.48 2.60
CA ARG A 102 8.59 -3.79 1.48
C ARG A 102 7.98 -2.41 1.24
N LEU A 103 6.67 -2.33 1.36
CA LEU A 103 5.95 -1.07 1.25
C LEU A 103 6.30 -0.10 2.38
N LEU A 104 6.40 -0.56 3.62
CA LEU A 104 6.79 0.26 4.77
C LEU A 104 8.22 0.78 4.63
N ALA A 105 9.14 -0.03 4.10
CA ALA A 105 10.49 0.45 3.78
C ALA A 105 10.46 1.60 2.76
N LEU A 106 9.60 1.53 1.74
CA LEU A 106 9.39 2.63 0.79
C LEU A 106 8.76 3.85 1.47
N ILE A 107 7.74 3.67 2.31
CA ILE A 107 7.09 4.76 3.05
C ILE A 107 8.11 5.52 3.91
N HIS A 108 8.89 4.82 4.73
CA HIS A 108 9.92 5.46 5.57
C HIS A 108 11.01 6.17 4.74
N CYS A 109 11.39 5.59 3.60
CA CYS A 109 12.33 6.21 2.68
C CYS A 109 11.78 7.55 2.15
N VAL A 110 10.52 7.57 1.72
CA VAL A 110 9.86 8.78 1.21
C VAL A 110 9.69 9.82 2.32
N GLU A 111 9.25 9.41 3.51
CA GLU A 111 9.11 10.31 4.67
C GLU A 111 10.45 10.98 5.02
N GLY A 112 11.54 10.21 5.02
CA GLY A 112 12.89 10.74 5.26
C GLY A 112 13.43 11.65 4.16
N ALA A 113 12.90 11.56 2.93
CA ALA A 113 13.31 12.36 1.78
C ALA A 113 12.44 13.61 1.55
N MET A 114 11.45 13.87 2.43
CA MET A 114 10.45 14.92 2.17
C MET A 114 11.05 16.33 2.08
N ASP A 115 12.10 16.65 2.83
CA ASP A 115 12.77 17.95 2.75
C ASP A 115 13.39 18.18 1.35
N ASP A 116 14.08 17.16 0.81
CA ASP A 116 14.66 17.20 -0.53
C ASP A 116 13.56 17.31 -1.62
N VAL A 117 12.46 16.58 -1.45
CA VAL A 117 11.31 16.63 -2.36
C VAL A 117 10.66 18.02 -2.37
N LEU A 118 10.49 18.63 -1.20
CA LEU A 118 9.90 19.97 -1.07
C LEU A 118 10.83 21.03 -1.68
N ALA A 119 12.14 20.94 -1.45
CA ALA A 119 13.13 21.81 -2.07
C ALA A 119 13.11 21.68 -3.61
N ALA A 120 13.06 20.45 -4.13
CA ALA A 120 12.98 20.19 -5.56
C ALA A 120 11.69 20.75 -6.20
N ARG A 121 10.56 20.67 -5.50
CA ARG A 121 9.28 21.28 -5.95
C ARG A 121 9.36 22.79 -6.02
N ALA A 122 9.89 23.43 -4.96
CA ALA A 122 10.07 24.89 -4.94
C ALA A 122 10.93 25.36 -6.12
N HIS A 123 12.05 24.68 -6.38
CA HIS A 123 12.93 24.99 -7.50
C HIS A 123 12.23 24.81 -8.87
N TYR A 124 11.44 23.76 -9.03
CA TYR A 124 10.66 23.52 -10.26
C TYR A 124 9.61 24.61 -10.49
N ASP A 125 8.88 25.00 -9.44
CA ASP A 125 7.85 26.03 -9.50
C ASP A 125 8.43 27.43 -9.78
N GLU A 126 9.59 27.76 -9.20
CA GLU A 126 10.33 28.99 -9.51
C GLU A 126 10.74 29.04 -10.99
N THR A 127 11.29 27.94 -11.51
CA THR A 127 11.77 27.88 -12.90
C THR A 127 10.62 27.95 -13.92
N ARG A 128 9.43 27.41 -13.58
CA ARG A 128 8.26 27.41 -14.46
C ARG A 128 7.34 28.61 -14.29
N GLY A 129 7.26 29.20 -13.10
CA GLY A 129 6.49 30.42 -12.84
C GLY A 129 7.18 31.69 -13.33
N ALA A 130 8.49 31.61 -13.63
CA ALA A 130 9.26 32.68 -14.27
C ALA A 130 9.14 32.73 -15.81
N LEU A 131 8.37 31.82 -16.41
CA LEU A 131 7.99 31.80 -17.83
C LEU A 131 6.56 32.31 -18.02
#